data_AF-A0A420WY12-F1
#
_entry.id   AF-A0A420WY12-F1
#
_cell.length_a   1.000
_cell.length_b   1.000
_cell.length_c   1.000
_cell.angle_alpha   90.00
_cell.angle_beta   90.00
_cell.angle_gamma   90.00
#
_symmetry.space_group_name_H-M   'P 1'
#
loop_
_entity.id
_entity.type
_entity.pdbx_description
1 polymer ?
#
loop_
_entity_poly.entity_id
_entity_poly.type
_entity_poly.pdbx_seq_one_letter_code
_entity_poly.pdbx_strand_id
1 'polypeptide(L)'
;MNWELYFYIIMVGLTLGYTFLNKKKYLVVLSFIMSSVLLWLVRMAGLDYDMNTYASALHYEYVFSLENMYFIREFLYWSGASYIFQWVQDEQLTFWTIDLIWLALLHIALGRTHNNINMPLYAIPFMVIFFPSLMGYENIYRQLIASMFVIYAFFGTRSVYGAAVVGILALFIHNASIVYAPLIYIYSATKNFSIPKVRVSHKLIFGLVYLMEIGGVYYASLGDSALSKSSSSTGLSLSFAYGILFIAMFFLALYLSHFQLVKFVKRHFYIVYALFTFMLFVPVLGPAQAERIGMMLLVLVTPLFIAELDRSFREDNSRIIIRMLFVMVGAAPTFLFGSAFNFLLTSQG
;
A
#
# COMPACT_ATOMS: atom_id res chain seq x y z
N MET A 1 -27.57 4.16 7.66
CA MET A 1 -27.91 3.35 6.47
C MET A 1 -26.59 2.94 5.82
N ASN A 2 -26.32 1.65 5.67
CA ASN A 2 -24.96 1.12 5.43
C ASN A 2 -24.55 1.22 3.95
N TRP A 3 -24.58 2.45 3.42
CA TRP A 3 -24.25 2.73 2.03
C TRP A 3 -22.83 2.32 1.65
N GLU A 4 -21.89 2.41 2.60
CA GLU A 4 -20.50 2.00 2.42
C GLU A 4 -20.39 0.51 2.09
N LEU A 5 -21.01 -0.37 2.89
CA LEU A 5 -21.03 -1.80 2.64
C LEU A 5 -21.65 -2.14 1.28
N TYR A 6 -22.80 -1.56 0.96
CA TYR A 6 -23.46 -1.81 -0.32
C TYR A 6 -22.58 -1.38 -1.50
N PHE A 7 -21.96 -0.20 -1.40
CA PHE A 7 -21.09 0.30 -2.46
C PHE A 7 -19.76 -0.47 -2.53
N TYR A 8 -19.23 -0.95 -1.40
CA TYR A 8 -18.08 -1.85 -1.36
C TYR A 8 -18.39 -3.16 -2.07
N ILE A 9 -19.55 -3.78 -1.82
CA ILE A 9 -19.98 -5.01 -2.52
C ILE A 9 -20.13 -4.75 -4.03
N ILE A 10 -20.67 -3.59 -4.43
CA ILE A 10 -20.72 -3.18 -5.84
C ILE A 10 -19.31 -3.08 -6.42
N MET A 11 -18.35 -2.52 -5.69
CA MET A 11 -16.95 -2.42 -6.10
C MET A 11 -16.26 -3.79 -6.20
N VAL A 12 -16.58 -4.75 -5.31
CA VAL A 12 -16.16 -6.15 -5.45
C VAL A 12 -16.71 -6.75 -6.75
N GLY A 13 -18.02 -6.58 -7.00
CA GLY A 13 -18.67 -7.04 -8.23
C GLY A 13 -18.07 -6.42 -9.49
N LEU A 14 -17.78 -5.11 -9.47
CA LEU A 14 -17.10 -4.39 -10.55
C LEU A 14 -15.69 -4.94 -10.79
N THR A 15 -14.94 -5.18 -9.71
CA THR A 15 -13.59 -5.76 -9.80
C THR A 15 -13.62 -7.16 -10.41
N LEU A 16 -14.58 -8.00 -10.00
CA LEU A 16 -14.81 -9.32 -10.61
C LEU A 16 -15.18 -9.19 -12.09
N GLY A 17 -16.07 -8.26 -12.46
CA GLY A 17 -16.40 -7.97 -13.86
C GLY A 17 -15.17 -7.58 -14.69
N TYR A 18 -14.24 -6.82 -14.10
CA TYR A 18 -13.01 -6.40 -14.76
C TYR A 18 -12.03 -7.57 -15.00
N THR A 19 -12.20 -8.71 -14.32
CA THR A 19 -11.38 -9.90 -14.57
C THR A 19 -11.61 -10.49 -15.96
N PHE A 20 -12.81 -10.29 -16.54
CA PHE A 20 -13.20 -10.74 -17.88
C PHE A 20 -12.80 -9.76 -18.99
N LEU A 21 -12.49 -8.51 -18.64
CA LEU A 21 -12.31 -7.44 -19.61
C LEU A 21 -10.83 -7.15 -19.88
N ASN A 22 -10.50 -6.95 -21.15
CA ASN A 22 -9.18 -6.48 -21.57
C ASN A 22 -9.15 -4.96 -21.72
N LYS A 23 -7.97 -4.37 -21.51
CA LYS A 23 -7.66 -2.94 -21.34
C LYS A 23 -8.45 -1.99 -22.24
N LYS A 24 -9.44 -1.30 -21.67
CA LYS A 24 -10.14 -0.17 -22.31
C LYS A 24 -10.00 1.07 -21.45
N LYS A 25 -9.55 2.18 -22.05
CA LYS A 25 -9.26 3.44 -21.34
C LYS A 25 -10.47 3.97 -20.55
N TYR A 26 -11.67 3.85 -21.10
CA TYR A 26 -12.89 4.30 -20.43
C TYR A 26 -13.20 3.50 -19.15
N LEU A 27 -12.77 2.24 -19.05
CA LEU A 27 -12.95 1.44 -17.84
C LEU A 27 -12.00 1.90 -16.72
N VAL A 28 -10.83 2.44 -17.07
CA VAL A 28 -9.94 3.05 -16.05
C VAL A 28 -10.59 4.30 -15.47
N VAL A 29 -11.23 5.13 -16.31
CA VAL A 29 -11.96 6.32 -15.86
C VAL A 29 -13.18 5.95 -15.03
N LEU A 30 -13.94 4.93 -15.46
CA LEU A 30 -15.08 4.43 -14.68
C LEU A 30 -14.63 3.91 -13.30
N SER A 31 -13.54 3.15 -13.24
CA SER A 31 -12.94 2.70 -11.97
C SER A 31 -12.57 3.87 -11.08
N PHE A 32 -12.01 4.95 -11.64
CA PHE A 32 -11.67 6.15 -10.88
C PHE A 32 -12.91 6.78 -10.28
N ILE A 33 -13.94 7.04 -11.09
CA ILE A 33 -15.20 7.65 -10.64
C ILE A 33 -15.84 6.79 -9.54
N MET A 34 -15.95 5.48 -9.74
CA MET A 34 -16.54 4.58 -8.74
C MET A 34 -15.72 4.57 -7.45
N SER A 35 -14.39 4.53 -7.54
CA SER A 35 -13.52 4.60 -6.35
C SER A 35 -13.68 5.93 -5.60
N SER A 36 -13.77 7.05 -6.32
CA SER A 36 -14.01 8.37 -5.72
C SER A 36 -15.35 8.44 -5.00
N VAL A 37 -16.40 7.80 -5.54
CA VAL A 37 -17.72 7.72 -4.89
C VAL A 37 -17.67 6.84 -3.65
N LEU A 38 -16.95 5.71 -3.67
CA LEU A 38 -16.75 4.90 -2.47
C LEU A 38 -16.11 5.72 -1.35
N LEU A 39 -15.01 6.43 -1.64
CA LEU A 39 -14.31 7.23 -0.63
C LEU A 39 -15.15 8.42 -0.17
N TRP A 40 -15.93 9.04 -1.05
CA TRP A 40 -16.90 10.04 -0.65
C TRP A 40 -17.88 9.49 0.40
N LEU A 41 -18.46 8.32 0.14
CA LEU A 41 -19.38 7.68 1.09
C LEU A 41 -18.70 7.38 2.42
N VAL A 42 -17.45 6.91 2.40
CA VAL A 42 -16.65 6.66 3.62
C VAL A 42 -16.45 7.95 4.42
N ARG A 43 -16.03 9.05 3.78
CA ARG A 43 -15.83 10.34 4.50
C ARG A 43 -17.11 10.94 5.04
N MET A 44 -18.24 10.71 4.37
CA MET A 44 -19.54 11.24 4.79
C MET A 44 -20.24 10.38 5.84
N ALA A 45 -19.81 9.13 6.05
CA ALA A 45 -20.38 8.27 7.07
C ALA A 45 -19.94 8.64 8.50
N GLY A 46 -18.86 9.39 8.62
CA GLY A 46 -18.24 9.80 9.87
C GLY A 46 -16.74 9.50 9.85
N LEU A 47 -15.99 10.13 10.75
CA LEU A 47 -14.56 9.88 10.93
C LEU A 47 -14.39 8.96 12.14
N ASP A 48 -13.57 7.92 12.01
CA ASP A 48 -13.22 7.06 13.14
C ASP A 48 -12.19 7.75 14.08
N TYR A 49 -11.85 7.13 15.21
CA TYR A 49 -10.97 7.66 16.25
C TYR A 49 -9.64 8.23 15.73
N ASP A 50 -8.95 7.51 14.86
CA ASP A 50 -7.67 7.97 14.29
C ASP A 50 -7.86 9.12 13.29
N MET A 51 -8.92 9.09 12.47
CA MET A 51 -9.27 10.18 11.55
C MET A 51 -9.71 11.45 12.29
N ASN A 52 -10.45 11.33 13.39
CA ASN A 52 -10.80 12.47 14.27
C ASN A 52 -9.54 13.12 14.86
N THR A 53 -8.53 12.32 15.18
CA THR A 53 -7.23 12.85 15.62
C THR A 53 -6.59 13.70 14.51
N TYR A 54 -6.66 13.25 13.24
CA TYR A 54 -6.17 14.04 12.11
C TYR A 54 -7.02 15.27 11.83
N ALA A 55 -8.34 15.18 11.95
CA ALA A 55 -9.26 16.31 11.82
C ALA A 55 -8.93 17.41 12.83
N SER A 56 -8.78 17.03 14.11
CA SER A 56 -8.38 17.97 15.16
C SER A 56 -7.04 18.64 14.86
N ALA A 57 -6.11 17.90 14.24
CA ALA A 57 -4.79 18.42 13.86
C ALA A 57 -4.86 19.50 12.76
N LEU A 58 -5.93 19.55 11.95
CA LEU A 58 -6.10 20.54 10.88
C LEU A 58 -6.38 21.95 11.41
N HIS A 59 -7.03 22.06 12.57
CA HIS A 59 -7.43 23.33 13.17
C HIS A 59 -6.31 24.04 13.93
N TYR A 60 -5.21 23.35 14.21
CA TYR A 60 -4.09 24.01 14.88
C TYR A 60 -3.36 24.93 13.89
N GLU A 61 -3.42 26.23 14.18
CA GLU A 61 -2.63 27.25 13.49
C GLU A 61 -1.13 26.97 13.72
N TYR A 62 -0.52 26.26 12.76
CA TYR A 62 0.92 25.98 12.69
C TYR A 62 1.51 25.24 13.91
N VAL A 63 1.23 23.93 14.01
CA VAL A 63 2.07 22.98 14.78
C VAL A 63 3.37 22.67 14.02
N PHE A 64 4.10 23.71 13.63
CA PHE A 64 5.53 23.61 13.40
C PHE A 64 6.27 24.14 14.62
N SER A 65 5.84 23.72 15.82
CA SER A 65 6.76 23.83 16.94
C SER A 65 7.91 22.86 16.64
N LEU A 66 9.11 23.42 16.45
CA LEU A 66 10.36 22.65 16.28
C LEU A 66 10.60 21.67 17.46
N GLU A 67 9.82 21.82 18.53
CA GLU A 67 9.82 20.99 19.73
C GLU A 67 9.12 19.64 19.55
N ASN A 68 8.17 19.51 18.61
CA ASN A 68 7.46 18.24 18.40
C ASN A 68 7.97 17.50 17.16
N MET A 69 9.00 16.68 17.40
CA MET A 69 9.67 15.82 16.40
C MET A 69 8.72 14.97 15.54
N TYR A 70 7.51 14.68 16.03
CA TYR A 70 6.51 13.90 15.29
C TYR A 70 6.02 14.62 14.02
N PHE A 71 5.73 15.93 14.11
CA PHE A 71 5.23 16.71 12.97
C PHE A 71 6.34 17.02 11.94
N ILE A 72 7.58 17.14 12.40
CA ILE A 72 8.76 17.39 11.53
C ILE A 72 9.08 16.17 10.67
N ARG A 73 8.98 14.96 11.25
CA ARG A 73 9.28 13.70 10.53
C ARG A 73 8.32 13.46 9.36
N GLU A 74 7.07 13.85 9.52
CA GLU A 74 6.00 13.63 8.53
C GLU A 74 5.46 14.96 7.99
N PHE A 75 6.35 15.94 7.82
CA PHE A 75 5.97 17.31 7.51
C PHE A 75 5.12 17.42 6.25
N LEU A 76 5.37 16.58 5.23
CA LEU A 76 4.69 16.70 3.95
C LEU A 76 3.20 16.35 4.07
N TYR A 77 2.86 15.36 4.91
CA TYR A 77 1.46 15.08 5.21
C TYR A 77 0.82 16.23 5.97
N TRP A 78 1.40 16.63 7.10
CA TRP A 78 0.79 17.64 7.98
C TRP A 78 0.63 18.99 7.29
N SER A 79 1.70 19.48 6.66
CA SER A 79 1.66 20.74 5.92
C SER A 79 0.74 20.69 4.71
N GLY A 80 0.75 19.58 3.97
CA GLY A 80 -0.11 19.41 2.80
C GLY A 80 -1.59 19.37 3.19
N ALA A 81 -1.93 18.63 4.25
CA ALA A 81 -3.29 18.52 4.75
C ALA A 81 -3.81 19.86 5.30
N SER A 82 -3.02 20.54 6.15
CA SER A 82 -3.38 21.88 6.64
C SER A 82 -3.50 22.90 5.52
N TYR A 83 -2.62 22.84 4.50
CA TYR A 83 -2.73 23.72 3.34
C TYR A 83 -4.03 23.49 2.57
N ILE A 84 -4.41 22.25 2.30
CA ILE A 84 -5.70 21.93 1.64
C ILE A 84 -6.86 22.43 2.51
N PHE A 85 -6.81 22.17 3.82
CA PHE A 85 -7.85 22.60 4.76
C PHE A 85 -8.04 24.13 4.76
N GLN A 86 -6.98 24.92 4.65
CA GLN A 86 -7.08 26.39 4.58
C GLN A 86 -7.96 26.87 3.40
N TRP A 87 -8.01 26.12 2.30
CA TRP A 87 -8.86 26.46 1.15
C TRP A 87 -10.27 25.87 1.25
N VAL A 88 -10.40 24.66 1.81
CA VAL A 88 -11.65 23.90 1.83
C VAL A 88 -12.53 24.25 3.04
N GLN A 89 -11.91 24.49 4.20
CA GLN A 89 -12.55 24.82 5.49
C GLN A 89 -13.54 23.76 6.00
N ASP A 90 -13.42 22.53 5.52
CA ASP A 90 -14.24 21.38 5.90
C ASP A 90 -13.35 20.13 5.97
N GLU A 91 -13.45 19.37 7.07
CA GLU A 91 -12.56 18.24 7.38
C GLU A 91 -12.80 17.07 6.43
N GLN A 92 -14.06 16.69 6.23
CA GLN A 92 -14.45 15.56 5.39
C GLN A 92 -14.08 15.83 3.93
N LEU A 93 -14.35 17.04 3.42
CA LEU A 93 -13.96 17.46 2.07
C LEU A 93 -12.45 17.57 1.91
N THR A 94 -11.71 17.95 2.95
CA THR A 94 -10.25 17.97 2.92
C THR A 94 -9.69 16.55 2.75
N PHE A 95 -10.17 15.60 3.56
CA PHE A 95 -9.74 14.20 3.43
C PHE A 95 -10.17 13.59 2.10
N TRP A 96 -11.38 13.87 1.63
CA TRP A 96 -11.80 13.43 0.31
C TRP A 96 -10.94 14.02 -0.81
N THR A 97 -10.50 15.27 -0.69
CA THR A 97 -9.59 15.89 -1.66
C THR A 97 -8.23 15.19 -1.67
N ILE A 98 -7.67 14.88 -0.50
CA ILE A 98 -6.43 14.09 -0.37
C ILE A 98 -6.65 12.69 -0.97
N ASP A 99 -7.84 12.13 -0.79
CA ASP A 99 -8.23 10.83 -1.34
C ASP A 99 -8.18 10.80 -2.86
N LEU A 100 -8.68 11.86 -3.50
CA LEU A 100 -8.59 12.02 -4.95
C LEU A 100 -7.14 12.10 -5.45
N ILE A 101 -6.23 12.71 -4.67
CA ILE A 101 -4.80 12.79 -5.03
C ILE A 101 -4.17 11.41 -5.07
N TRP A 102 -4.29 10.63 -3.99
CA TRP A 102 -3.68 9.29 -3.97
C TRP A 102 -4.37 8.32 -4.93
N LEU A 103 -5.70 8.44 -5.12
CA LEU A 103 -6.42 7.67 -6.14
C LEU A 103 -5.90 7.98 -7.54
N ALA A 104 -5.65 9.25 -7.85
CA ALA A 104 -5.10 9.66 -9.14
C ALA A 104 -3.70 9.07 -9.34
N LEU A 105 -2.86 9.09 -8.31
CA LEU A 105 -1.54 8.44 -8.36
C LEU A 105 -1.65 6.94 -8.65
N LEU A 106 -2.53 6.22 -7.96
CA LEU A 106 -2.78 4.79 -8.19
C LEU A 106 -3.22 4.51 -9.64
N HIS A 107 -4.21 5.26 -10.14
CA HIS A 107 -4.75 5.08 -11.49
C HIS A 107 -3.72 5.44 -12.56
N ILE A 108 -2.91 6.48 -12.35
CA ILE A 108 -1.83 6.84 -13.27
C ILE A 108 -0.75 5.76 -13.26
N ALA A 109 -0.38 5.26 -12.07
CA ALA A 109 0.67 4.27 -11.90
C ALA A 109 0.32 2.94 -12.59
N LEU A 110 -0.88 2.41 -12.36
CA LEU A 110 -1.30 1.12 -12.87
C LEU A 110 -2.00 1.19 -14.24
N GLY A 111 -2.57 2.35 -14.59
CA GLY A 111 -3.26 2.57 -15.87
C GLY A 111 -2.33 2.94 -17.02
N ARG A 112 -1.10 3.42 -16.74
CA ARG A 112 -0.11 3.73 -17.79
C ARG A 112 0.68 2.48 -18.19
N THR A 113 0.68 2.15 -19.48
CA THR A 113 1.45 1.05 -20.08
C THR A 113 2.93 1.41 -20.33
N HIS A 114 3.55 2.27 -19.52
CA HIS A 114 4.94 2.72 -19.79
C HIS A 114 6.01 1.73 -19.34
N ASN A 115 5.64 0.79 -18.47
CA ASN A 115 6.56 -0.25 -18.01
C ASN A 115 6.34 -1.54 -18.79
N ASN A 116 7.38 -2.36 -18.91
CA ASN A 116 7.32 -3.72 -19.46
C ASN A 116 6.32 -4.63 -18.72
N ILE A 117 5.74 -4.15 -17.61
CA ILE A 117 4.73 -4.82 -16.79
C ILE A 117 3.33 -4.43 -17.25
N ASN A 118 2.71 -5.37 -17.96
CA ASN A 118 1.33 -5.25 -18.41
C ASN A 118 0.38 -5.51 -17.23
N MET A 119 -0.06 -4.46 -16.54
CA MET A 119 -1.03 -4.60 -15.45
C MET A 119 -2.42 -4.97 -15.98
N PRO A 120 -3.08 -6.03 -15.49
CA PRO A 120 -4.45 -6.34 -15.85
C PRO A 120 -5.42 -5.30 -15.27
N LEU A 121 -6.53 -5.07 -15.95
CA LEU A 121 -7.43 -3.95 -15.65
C LEU A 121 -8.06 -4.04 -14.25
N TYR A 122 -8.35 -5.25 -13.77
CA TYR A 122 -8.94 -5.46 -12.44
C TYR A 122 -8.00 -5.05 -11.29
N ALA A 123 -6.69 -4.92 -11.55
CA ALA A 123 -5.71 -4.57 -10.51
C ALA A 123 -6.02 -3.21 -9.86
N ILE A 124 -6.52 -2.25 -10.64
CA ILE A 124 -6.82 -0.90 -10.16
C ILE A 124 -7.97 -0.92 -9.13
N PRO A 125 -9.21 -1.33 -9.48
CA PRO A 125 -10.29 -1.38 -8.51
C PRO A 125 -10.02 -2.40 -7.40
N PHE A 126 -9.27 -3.48 -7.68
CA PHE A 126 -8.83 -4.42 -6.65
C PHE A 126 -7.98 -3.73 -5.57
N MET A 127 -7.00 -2.91 -5.95
CA MET A 127 -6.15 -2.20 -4.97
C MET A 127 -6.94 -1.23 -4.09
N VAL A 128 -8.12 -0.76 -4.53
CA VAL A 128 -9.02 0.09 -3.73
C VAL A 128 -9.83 -0.75 -2.74
N ILE A 129 -10.33 -1.93 -3.15
CA ILE A 129 -11.11 -2.79 -2.24
C ILE A 129 -10.25 -3.72 -1.38
N PHE A 130 -8.95 -3.78 -1.65
CA PHE A 130 -8.02 -4.67 -0.97
C PHE A 130 -7.98 -4.35 0.53
N PHE A 131 -8.07 -5.37 1.37
CA PHE A 131 -8.22 -5.22 2.82
C PHE A 131 -7.22 -4.24 3.48
N PRO A 132 -5.90 -4.30 3.20
CA PRO A 132 -4.95 -3.32 3.71
C PRO A 132 -5.24 -1.87 3.30
N SER A 133 -5.76 -1.66 2.08
CA SER A 133 -6.15 -0.33 1.61
C SER A 133 -7.39 0.16 2.34
N LEU A 134 -8.36 -0.72 2.59
CA LEU A 134 -9.58 -0.40 3.35
C LEU A 134 -9.27 -0.02 4.80
N MET A 135 -8.39 -0.78 5.47
CA MET A 135 -7.86 -0.41 6.78
C MET A 135 -7.13 0.93 6.74
N GLY A 136 -6.54 1.27 5.59
CA GLY A 136 -5.89 2.54 5.34
C GLY A 136 -6.84 3.73 5.25
N TYR A 137 -8.15 3.56 5.05
CA TYR A 137 -9.06 4.71 4.94
C TYR A 137 -9.27 5.40 6.29
N GLU A 138 -9.33 4.62 7.37
CA GLU A 138 -9.66 5.13 8.71
C GLU A 138 -8.51 4.97 9.73
N ASN A 139 -7.84 3.82 9.76
CA ASN A 139 -6.86 3.53 10.83
C ASN A 139 -5.42 3.93 10.48
N ILE A 140 -5.03 3.83 9.21
CA ILE A 140 -3.62 3.95 8.81
C ILE A 140 -3.45 4.85 7.59
N TYR A 141 -4.14 5.99 7.66
CA TYR A 141 -4.32 6.91 6.55
C TYR A 141 -3.03 7.43 5.92
N ARG A 142 -2.08 7.90 6.73
CA ARG A 142 -0.79 8.40 6.23
C ARG A 142 0.04 7.31 5.55
N GLN A 143 0.00 6.09 6.10
CA GLN A 143 0.67 4.93 5.52
C GLN A 143 0.08 4.56 4.16
N LEU A 144 -1.25 4.64 4.01
CA LEU A 144 -1.92 4.41 2.74
C LEU A 144 -1.43 5.41 1.69
N ILE A 145 -1.47 6.71 2.00
CA ILE A 145 -1.02 7.78 1.09
C ILE A 145 0.44 7.55 0.69
N ALA A 146 1.34 7.32 1.66
CA ALA A 146 2.74 7.05 1.38
C ALA A 146 2.93 5.81 0.47
N SER A 147 2.14 4.76 0.68
CA SER A 147 2.19 3.55 -0.14
C SER A 147 1.73 3.80 -1.59
N MET A 148 0.78 4.70 -1.81
CA MET A 148 0.35 5.10 -3.16
C MET A 148 1.40 5.94 -3.88
N PHE A 149 2.09 6.83 -3.16
CA PHE A 149 3.28 7.51 -3.69
C PHE A 149 4.37 6.50 -4.07
N VAL A 150 4.60 5.47 -3.25
CA VAL A 150 5.55 4.40 -3.56
C VAL A 150 5.12 3.63 -4.80
N ILE A 151 3.86 3.19 -4.90
CA ILE A 151 3.33 2.53 -6.10
C ILE A 151 3.54 3.42 -7.33
N TYR A 152 3.32 4.73 -7.21
CA TYR A 152 3.62 5.68 -8.29
C TYR A 152 5.12 5.79 -8.59
N ALA A 153 6.00 5.78 -7.59
CA ALA A 153 7.44 5.76 -7.78
C ALA A 153 7.87 4.53 -8.61
N PHE A 154 7.29 3.36 -8.33
CA PHE A 154 7.54 2.12 -9.10
C PHE A 154 6.92 2.16 -10.49
N PHE A 155 5.62 2.40 -10.61
CA PHE A 155 4.93 2.17 -11.87
C PHE A 155 4.71 3.43 -12.70
N GLY A 156 4.62 4.60 -12.07
CA GLY A 156 4.31 5.87 -12.71
C GLY A 156 5.52 6.65 -13.24
N THR A 157 6.71 6.47 -12.65
CA THR A 157 7.91 7.22 -13.03
C THR A 157 8.74 6.52 -14.11
N ARG A 158 9.48 7.31 -14.92
CA ARG A 158 10.32 6.81 -16.02
C ARG A 158 11.82 6.80 -15.71
N SER A 159 12.24 7.53 -14.68
CA SER A 159 13.64 7.76 -14.35
C SER A 159 13.92 7.41 -12.89
N VAL A 160 15.15 7.01 -12.62
CA VAL A 160 15.64 6.74 -11.26
C VAL A 160 15.48 7.96 -10.36
N TYR A 161 15.80 9.14 -10.88
CA TYR A 161 15.65 10.40 -10.16
C TYR A 161 14.18 10.69 -9.83
N GLY A 162 13.26 10.47 -10.77
CA GLY A 162 11.82 10.62 -10.51
C GLY A 162 11.32 9.67 -9.44
N ALA A 163 11.71 8.39 -9.51
CA ALA A 163 11.38 7.40 -8.50
C ALA A 163 11.95 7.76 -7.11
N ALA A 164 13.19 8.24 -7.06
CA ALA A 164 13.83 8.67 -5.83
C ALA A 164 13.15 9.89 -5.20
N VAL A 165 12.84 10.92 -6.00
CA VAL A 165 12.10 12.11 -5.53
C VAL A 165 10.75 11.72 -4.95
N VAL A 166 9.96 10.92 -5.68
CA VAL A 166 8.65 10.47 -5.18
C VAL A 166 8.80 9.57 -3.94
N GLY A 167 9.84 8.72 -3.88
CA GLY A 167 10.14 7.92 -2.69
C GLY A 167 10.50 8.75 -1.47
N ILE A 168 11.21 9.87 -1.65
CA ILE A 168 11.50 10.83 -0.58
C ILE A 168 10.22 11.55 -0.14
N LEU A 169 9.34 11.92 -1.07
CA LEU A 169 8.02 12.46 -0.72
C LEU A 169 7.21 11.46 0.12
N ALA A 170 7.21 10.18 -0.26
CA ALA A 170 6.57 9.13 0.53
C ALA A 170 7.14 9.05 1.96
N LEU A 171 8.46 9.17 2.11
CA LEU A 171 9.15 9.16 3.41
C LEU A 171 8.70 10.31 4.31
N PHE A 172 8.50 11.49 3.73
CA PHE A 172 8.01 12.67 4.46
C PHE A 172 6.49 12.69 4.65
N ILE A 173 5.74 11.79 4.02
CA ILE A 173 4.32 11.54 4.32
C ILE A 173 4.22 10.54 5.47
N HIS A 174 5.00 9.45 5.42
CA HIS A 174 5.07 8.45 6.47
C HIS A 174 6.45 7.81 6.53
N ASN A 175 7.12 7.93 7.66
CA ASN A 175 8.51 7.50 7.84
C ASN A 175 8.73 5.99 7.61
N ALA A 176 7.74 5.15 7.89
CA ALA A 176 7.83 3.70 7.68
C ALA A 176 7.99 3.33 6.20
N SER A 177 7.75 4.26 5.26
CA SER A 177 7.97 4.03 3.83
C SER A 177 9.45 3.84 3.47
N ILE A 178 10.38 4.09 4.41
CA ILE A 178 11.80 3.74 4.24
C ILE A 178 12.00 2.26 3.89
N VAL A 179 11.08 1.39 4.32
CA VAL A 179 11.04 -0.04 3.99
C VAL A 179 11.01 -0.33 2.49
N TYR A 180 10.61 0.63 1.67
CA TYR A 180 10.57 0.47 0.22
C TYR A 180 11.81 1.01 -0.49
N ALA A 181 12.65 1.80 0.17
CA ALA A 181 13.77 2.50 -0.46
C ALA A 181 14.74 1.54 -1.20
N PRO A 182 15.13 0.38 -0.65
CA PRO A 182 15.99 -0.55 -1.37
C PRO A 182 15.32 -1.16 -2.61
N LEU A 183 14.02 -1.45 -2.53
CA LEU A 183 13.26 -1.95 -3.68
C LEU A 183 13.11 -0.89 -4.77
N ILE A 184 12.82 0.37 -4.41
CA ILE A 184 12.72 1.50 -5.36
C ILE A 184 14.06 1.65 -6.08
N TYR A 185 15.17 1.58 -5.34
CA TYR A 185 16.51 1.66 -5.91
C TYR A 185 16.78 0.52 -6.91
N ILE A 186 16.57 -0.75 -6.51
CA ILE A 186 16.81 -1.89 -7.42
C ILE A 186 15.92 -1.82 -8.65
N TYR A 187 14.63 -1.52 -8.48
CA TYR A 187 13.71 -1.45 -9.60
C TYR A 187 14.12 -0.38 -10.59
N SER A 188 14.37 0.83 -10.09
CA SER A 188 14.72 1.96 -10.93
C SER A 188 16.08 1.75 -11.63
N ALA A 189 17.06 1.18 -10.94
CA ALA A 189 18.38 0.91 -11.50
C ALA A 189 18.40 -0.22 -12.55
N THR A 190 17.57 -1.26 -12.37
CA THR A 190 17.60 -2.46 -13.23
C THR A 190 16.47 -2.54 -14.25
N LYS A 191 15.47 -1.67 -14.15
CA LYS A 191 14.25 -1.62 -14.96
C LYS A 191 13.43 -2.92 -15.05
N ASN A 192 13.74 -3.95 -14.26
CA ASN A 192 13.08 -5.27 -14.31
C ASN A 192 13.39 -6.16 -13.07
N PHE A 193 13.77 -5.58 -11.91
CA PHE A 193 14.14 -6.32 -10.68
C PHE A 193 15.28 -7.36 -10.84
N SER A 194 16.06 -7.32 -11.93
CA SER A 194 17.05 -8.35 -12.20
C SER A 194 18.38 -8.04 -11.48
N ILE A 195 18.61 -8.72 -10.35
CA ILE A 195 19.82 -8.66 -9.52
C ILE A 195 21.15 -9.06 -10.23
N PRO A 196 21.21 -10.01 -11.19
CA PRO A 196 22.51 -10.59 -11.57
C PRO A 196 23.40 -9.68 -12.42
N LYS A 197 22.86 -8.64 -13.06
CA LYS A 197 23.63 -7.74 -13.95
C LYS A 197 24.00 -6.41 -13.30
N VAL A 198 23.81 -6.30 -11.99
CA VAL A 198 24.02 -5.07 -11.24
C VAL A 198 25.51 -4.88 -10.97
N ARG A 199 26.08 -3.76 -11.42
CA ARG A 199 27.49 -3.39 -11.15
C ARG A 199 27.76 -3.41 -9.64
N VAL A 200 29.00 -3.71 -9.23
CA VAL A 200 29.40 -3.76 -7.82
C VAL A 200 28.98 -2.50 -7.05
N SER A 201 29.11 -1.32 -7.67
CA SER A 201 28.69 -0.04 -7.09
C SER A 201 27.22 -0.01 -6.66
N HIS A 202 26.33 -0.61 -7.45
CA HIS A 202 24.90 -0.63 -7.13
C HIS A 202 24.57 -1.66 -6.04
N LYS A 203 25.34 -2.75 -5.93
CA LYS A 203 25.22 -3.68 -4.80
C LYS A 203 25.64 -3.01 -3.49
N LEU A 204 26.70 -2.20 -3.52
CA LEU A 204 27.14 -1.40 -2.37
C LEU A 204 26.08 -0.36 -1.98
N ILE A 205 25.54 0.39 -2.95
CA ILE A 205 24.48 1.37 -2.68
C ILE A 205 23.24 0.69 -2.10
N PHE A 206 22.80 -0.43 -2.67
CA PHE A 206 21.69 -1.21 -2.11
C PHE A 206 21.96 -1.65 -0.68
N GLY A 207 23.15 -2.19 -0.40
CA GLY A 207 23.54 -2.59 0.96
C GLY A 207 23.53 -1.42 1.94
N LEU A 208 24.03 -0.25 1.53
CA LEU A 208 23.99 0.97 2.35
C LEU A 208 22.55 1.42 2.62
N VAL A 209 21.68 1.46 1.60
CA VAL A 209 20.26 1.82 1.76
C VAL A 209 19.53 0.83 2.66
N TYR A 210 19.81 -0.47 2.52
CA TYR A 210 19.23 -1.51 3.38
C TYR A 210 19.72 -1.40 4.84
N LEU A 211 21.00 -1.07 5.05
CA LEU A 211 21.52 -0.80 6.39
C LEU A 211 20.89 0.46 7.02
N MET A 212 20.65 1.51 6.22
CA MET A 212 19.93 2.70 6.68
C MET A 212 18.49 2.38 7.07
N GLU A 213 17.81 1.52 6.32
CA GLU A 213 16.47 1.02 6.67
C GLU A 213 16.50 0.27 8.01
N ILE A 214 17.40 -0.70 8.17
CA ILE A 214 17.53 -1.46 9.43
C ILE A 214 17.83 -0.52 10.59
N GLY A 215 18.79 0.39 10.43
CA GLY A 215 19.15 1.36 11.46
C GLY A 215 18.00 2.31 11.81
N GLY A 216 17.25 2.77 10.80
CA GLY A 216 16.07 3.62 10.99
C GLY A 216 14.94 2.91 11.73
N VAL A 217 14.64 1.66 11.36
CA VAL A 217 13.63 0.82 12.03
C VAL A 217 14.04 0.52 13.48
N TYR A 218 15.31 0.17 13.70
CA TYR A 218 15.84 -0.05 15.03
C TYR A 218 15.77 1.22 15.90
N TYR A 219 16.21 2.37 15.38
CA TYR A 219 16.11 3.64 16.08
C TYR A 219 14.65 4.01 16.42
N ALA A 220 13.73 3.79 15.48
CA ALA A 220 12.30 3.99 15.72
C ALA A 220 11.77 3.08 16.83
N SER A 221 12.23 1.83 16.90
CA SER A 221 11.83 0.88 17.96
C SER A 221 12.30 1.32 19.35
N LEU A 222 13.43 2.03 19.46
CA LEU A 222 13.96 2.54 20.74
C LEU A 222 13.22 3.78 21.24
N GLY A 223 12.66 4.59 20.33
CA GLY A 223 11.94 5.82 20.70
C GLY A 223 10.57 5.59 21.33
N ASP A 224 9.93 4.44 21.06
CA ASP A 224 8.57 4.11 21.51
C ASP A 224 8.51 3.54 22.94
N SER A 225 9.65 3.25 23.59
CA SER A 225 9.65 2.73 24.96
C SER A 225 9.19 3.75 26.02
N ALA A 226 9.06 5.04 25.67
CA ALA A 226 8.65 6.10 26.59
C ALA A 226 7.16 6.53 26.47
N LEU A 227 6.45 6.13 25.41
CA LEU A 227 5.08 6.60 25.11
C LEU A 227 4.16 5.47 24.61
N SER A 228 4.31 4.26 25.18
CA SER A 228 3.51 3.09 24.84
C SER A 228 2.01 3.41 24.95
N LYS A 229 1.35 3.63 23.80
CA LYS A 229 -0.07 3.27 23.64
C LYS A 229 -0.16 1.80 24.04
N SER A 230 -0.94 1.54 25.07
CA SER A 230 -1.18 0.22 25.65
C SER A 230 -1.35 -0.82 24.57
N SER A 231 -0.58 -1.90 24.68
CA SER A 231 -0.67 -3.10 23.85
C SER A 231 -2.08 -3.69 23.90
N SER A 232 -2.96 -3.28 22.97
CA SER A 232 -4.19 -4.00 22.67
C SER A 232 -3.82 -5.25 21.88
N SER A 233 -3.45 -6.30 22.62
CA SER A 233 -3.28 -7.65 22.12
C SER A 233 -4.61 -8.14 21.52
N THR A 234 -4.77 -7.96 20.22
CA THR A 234 -5.67 -8.81 19.43
C THR A 234 -5.04 -10.22 19.42
N GLY A 235 -5.77 -11.22 19.90
CA GLY A 235 -5.30 -12.62 19.88
C GLY A 235 -4.90 -13.06 18.47
N LEU A 236 -3.97 -14.03 18.36
CA LEU A 236 -3.19 -14.35 17.14
C LEU A 236 -2.78 -13.07 16.40
N SER A 237 -1.64 -12.48 16.78
CA SER A 237 -1.21 -11.20 16.21
C SER A 237 -1.28 -11.24 14.69
N LEU A 238 -1.95 -10.26 14.07
CA LEU A 238 -2.21 -10.19 12.63
C LEU A 238 -0.90 -10.23 11.83
N SER A 239 0.22 -9.89 12.48
CA SER A 239 1.59 -10.13 12.00
C SER A 239 1.87 -11.58 11.60
N PHE A 240 1.39 -12.59 12.34
CA PHE A 240 1.53 -14.00 11.94
C PHE A 240 0.73 -14.30 10.68
N ALA A 241 -0.47 -13.74 10.53
CA ALA A 241 -1.28 -13.91 9.32
C ALA A 241 -0.56 -13.33 8.09
N TYR A 242 0.07 -12.16 8.21
CA TYR A 242 0.91 -11.59 7.15
C TYR A 242 2.13 -12.46 6.84
N GLY A 243 2.79 -13.02 7.86
CA GLY A 243 3.90 -13.95 7.68
C GLY A 243 3.50 -15.20 6.89
N ILE A 244 2.38 -15.84 7.27
CA ILE A 244 1.82 -16.99 6.56
C ILE A 244 1.48 -16.61 5.12
N LEU A 245 0.90 -15.43 4.89
CA LEU A 245 0.57 -14.95 3.56
C LEU A 245 1.82 -14.77 2.69
N PHE A 246 2.89 -14.13 3.20
CA PHE A 246 4.13 -13.99 2.46
C PHE A 246 4.78 -15.35 2.15
N ILE A 247 4.73 -16.30 3.08
CA ILE A 247 5.19 -17.68 2.85
C ILE A 247 4.35 -18.35 1.76
N ALA A 248 3.02 -18.22 1.79
CA ALA A 248 2.14 -18.77 0.77
C ALA A 248 2.41 -18.18 -0.62
N MET A 249 2.58 -16.85 -0.70
CA MET A 249 2.95 -16.15 -1.94
C MET A 249 4.32 -16.60 -2.46
N PHE A 250 5.29 -16.82 -1.55
CA PHE A 250 6.61 -17.34 -1.89
C PHE A 250 6.52 -18.74 -2.52
N PHE A 251 5.82 -19.67 -1.88
CA PHE A 251 5.68 -21.04 -2.41
C PHE A 251 4.89 -21.06 -3.71
N LEU A 252 3.85 -20.24 -3.84
CA LEU A 252 3.09 -20.13 -5.10
C LEU A 252 3.97 -19.59 -6.23
N ALA A 253 4.75 -18.53 -5.99
CA ALA A 253 5.67 -18.01 -7.01
C ALA A 253 6.82 -18.98 -7.33
N LEU A 254 7.29 -19.75 -6.35
CA LEU A 254 8.28 -20.82 -6.57
C LEU A 254 7.71 -21.93 -7.45
N TYR A 255 6.45 -22.33 -7.20
CA TYR A 255 5.71 -23.28 -8.02
C TYR A 255 5.54 -22.77 -9.46
N LEU A 256 5.12 -21.51 -9.65
CA LEU A 256 5.03 -20.87 -10.97
C LEU A 256 6.39 -20.77 -11.70
N SER A 257 7.48 -20.78 -10.94
CA SER A 257 8.86 -20.85 -11.45
C SER A 257 9.35 -22.28 -11.70
N HIS A 258 8.48 -23.29 -11.60
CA HIS A 258 8.81 -24.72 -11.70
C HIS A 258 9.94 -25.14 -10.74
N PHE A 259 9.95 -24.59 -9.52
CA PHE A 259 10.95 -24.86 -8.48
C PHE A 259 12.40 -24.51 -8.87
N GLN A 260 12.61 -23.72 -9.93
CA GLN A 260 13.94 -23.24 -10.31
C GLN A 260 14.37 -22.05 -9.45
N LEU A 261 14.99 -22.30 -8.29
CA LEU A 261 15.35 -21.29 -7.28
C LEU A 261 16.06 -20.06 -7.87
N VAL A 262 17.05 -20.26 -8.74
CA VAL A 262 17.82 -19.17 -9.35
C VAL A 262 16.95 -18.29 -10.25
N LYS A 263 16.05 -18.90 -11.02
CA LYS A 263 15.10 -18.17 -11.88
C LYS A 263 14.06 -17.45 -11.03
N PHE A 264 13.60 -18.11 -9.97
CA PHE A 264 12.65 -17.59 -9.01
C PHE A 264 13.19 -16.31 -8.33
N VAL A 265 14.37 -16.36 -7.70
CA VAL A 265 14.95 -15.21 -7.01
C VAL A 265 15.19 -14.03 -7.96
N LYS A 266 15.61 -14.30 -9.21
CA LYS A 266 15.84 -13.25 -10.22
C LYS A 266 14.54 -12.57 -10.68
N ARG A 267 13.42 -13.30 -10.71
CA ARG A 267 12.13 -12.81 -11.23
C ARG A 267 11.21 -12.26 -10.14
N HIS A 268 11.24 -12.88 -8.96
CA HIS A 268 10.34 -12.60 -7.83
C HIS A 268 11.11 -12.02 -6.64
N PHE A 269 12.16 -11.24 -6.90
CA PHE A 269 12.96 -10.61 -5.85
C PHE A 269 12.12 -9.80 -4.86
N TYR A 270 11.04 -9.17 -5.33
CA TYR A 270 10.12 -8.42 -4.48
C TYR A 270 9.46 -9.28 -3.39
N ILE A 271 9.13 -10.55 -3.67
CA ILE A 271 8.56 -11.48 -2.67
C ILE A 271 9.64 -11.92 -1.70
N VAL A 272 10.83 -12.25 -2.20
CA VAL A 272 11.98 -12.64 -1.37
C VAL A 272 12.35 -11.51 -0.41
N TYR A 273 12.41 -10.28 -0.93
CA TYR A 273 12.65 -9.08 -0.15
C TYR A 273 11.58 -8.89 0.92
N ALA A 274 10.29 -8.92 0.54
CA ALA A 274 9.21 -8.70 1.50
C ALA A 274 9.22 -9.75 2.62
N LEU A 275 9.40 -11.02 2.27
CA LEU A 275 9.49 -12.10 3.25
C LEU A 275 10.71 -11.92 4.18
N PHE A 276 11.88 -11.62 3.62
CA PHE A 276 13.11 -11.46 4.40
C PHE A 276 13.04 -10.23 5.31
N THR A 277 12.63 -9.08 4.79
CA THR A 277 12.45 -7.84 5.56
C THR A 277 11.40 -8.02 6.66
N PHE A 278 10.29 -8.68 6.36
CA PHE A 278 9.27 -8.96 7.37
C PHE A 278 9.80 -9.86 8.49
N MET A 279 10.47 -10.97 8.16
CA MET A 279 11.06 -11.88 9.13
C MET A 279 12.18 -11.24 9.96
N LEU A 280 12.91 -10.28 9.38
CA LEU A 280 13.96 -9.54 10.09
C LEU A 280 13.38 -8.54 11.10
N PHE A 281 12.26 -7.88 10.78
CA PHE A 281 11.71 -6.81 11.61
C PHE A 281 10.71 -7.28 12.66
N VAL A 282 9.98 -8.37 12.43
CA VAL A 282 9.02 -8.92 13.40
C VAL A 282 9.62 -9.15 14.80
N PRO A 283 10.84 -9.70 14.97
CA PRO A 283 11.43 -9.91 16.30
C PRO A 283 11.85 -8.62 17.02
N VAL A 284 12.09 -7.54 16.27
CA VAL A 284 12.63 -6.27 16.78
C VAL A 284 11.51 -5.29 17.10
N LEU A 285 10.37 -5.39 16.41
CA LEU A 285 9.25 -4.48 16.50
C LEU A 285 8.14 -5.01 17.40
N GLY A 286 7.40 -4.07 18.01
CA GLY A 286 6.14 -4.41 18.66
C GLY A 286 5.10 -4.96 17.65
N PRO A 287 4.08 -5.71 18.12
CA PRO A 287 3.09 -6.36 17.25
C PRO A 287 2.41 -5.39 16.27
N ALA A 288 2.00 -4.21 16.73
CA ALA A 288 1.31 -3.22 15.90
C ALA A 288 2.23 -2.62 14.81
N GLN A 289 3.51 -2.38 15.11
CA GLN A 289 4.47 -1.89 14.13
C GLN A 289 4.79 -2.96 13.08
N ALA A 290 4.92 -4.22 13.51
CA ALA A 290 5.12 -5.35 12.61
C ALA A 290 3.92 -5.52 11.65
N GLU A 291 2.69 -5.39 12.15
CA GLU A 291 1.46 -5.39 11.33
C GLU A 291 1.46 -4.28 10.27
N ARG A 292 1.84 -3.05 10.66
CA ARG A 292 1.97 -1.91 9.74
C ARG A 292 2.96 -2.20 8.62
N ILE A 293 4.16 -2.69 8.95
CA ILE A 293 5.16 -3.07 7.94
C ILE A 293 4.64 -4.20 7.04
N GLY A 294 3.96 -5.19 7.60
CA GLY A 294 3.33 -6.28 6.84
C GLY A 294 2.34 -5.75 5.82
N MET A 295 1.44 -4.84 6.22
CA MET A 295 0.49 -4.18 5.32
C MET A 295 1.19 -3.37 4.23
N MET A 296 2.22 -2.58 4.58
CA MET A 296 3.01 -1.82 3.61
C MET A 296 3.61 -2.72 2.54
N LEU A 297 4.41 -3.70 2.96
CA LEU A 297 5.05 -4.65 2.06
C LEU A 297 4.01 -5.35 1.17
N LEU A 298 2.87 -5.73 1.74
CA LEU A 298 1.80 -6.40 1.01
C LEU A 298 1.16 -5.49 -0.06
N VAL A 299 0.88 -4.22 0.25
CA VAL A 299 0.34 -3.24 -0.71
C VAL A 299 1.26 -3.06 -1.92
N LEU A 300 2.57 -3.06 -1.72
CA LEU A 300 3.53 -2.98 -2.84
C LEU A 300 3.67 -4.30 -3.62
N VAL A 301 3.76 -5.43 -2.92
CA VAL A 301 3.97 -6.75 -3.54
C VAL A 301 2.76 -7.19 -4.36
N THR A 302 1.56 -6.84 -3.92
CA THR A 302 0.30 -7.24 -4.55
C THR A 302 0.19 -6.90 -6.04
N PRO A 303 0.37 -5.65 -6.51
CA PRO A 303 0.30 -5.34 -7.94
C PRO A 303 1.37 -6.07 -8.76
N LEU A 304 2.57 -6.27 -8.22
CA LEU A 304 3.63 -7.06 -8.87
C LEU A 304 3.24 -8.52 -9.01
N PHE A 305 2.62 -9.09 -7.97
CA PHE A 305 2.14 -10.46 -7.97
C PHE A 305 0.97 -10.66 -8.93
N ILE A 306 0.03 -9.72 -8.98
CA ILE A 306 -1.08 -9.71 -9.94
C ILE A 306 -0.57 -9.80 -11.38
N ALA A 307 0.38 -8.94 -11.76
CA ALA A 307 0.94 -8.96 -13.11
C ALA A 307 1.66 -10.29 -13.43
N GLU A 308 2.23 -10.92 -12.42
CA GLU A 308 2.97 -12.15 -12.56
C GLU A 308 2.05 -13.38 -12.69
N LEU A 309 0.95 -13.43 -11.93
CA LEU A 309 -0.13 -14.38 -12.15
C LEU A 309 -0.64 -14.26 -13.59
N ASP A 310 -0.93 -13.03 -14.04
CA ASP A 310 -1.48 -12.79 -15.38
C ASP A 310 -0.59 -13.33 -16.50
N ARG A 311 0.74 -13.18 -16.35
CA ARG A 311 1.75 -13.65 -17.30
C ARG A 311 1.99 -15.15 -17.26
N SER A 312 1.76 -15.79 -16.12
CA SER A 312 2.08 -17.21 -15.92
C SER A 312 1.04 -18.14 -16.54
N PHE A 313 -0.22 -17.69 -16.62
CA PHE A 313 -1.31 -18.47 -17.20
C PHE A 313 -1.53 -18.11 -18.68
N ARG A 314 -1.34 -19.09 -19.57
CA ARG A 314 -1.45 -18.91 -21.03
C ARG A 314 -2.90 -18.97 -21.52
N GLU A 315 -3.70 -19.88 -20.97
CA GLU A 315 -5.11 -20.07 -21.36
C GLU A 315 -6.00 -19.01 -20.70
N ASP A 316 -6.86 -18.38 -21.50
CA ASP A 316 -7.71 -17.29 -21.03
C ASP A 316 -8.68 -17.71 -19.91
N ASN A 317 -9.25 -18.93 -19.98
CA ASN A 317 -10.14 -19.45 -18.94
C ASN A 317 -9.40 -19.64 -17.60
N SER A 318 -8.21 -20.26 -17.63
CA SER A 318 -7.39 -20.44 -16.42
C SER A 318 -6.98 -19.10 -15.80
N ARG A 319 -6.70 -18.11 -16.65
CA ARG A 319 -6.34 -16.75 -16.22
C ARG A 319 -7.52 -16.08 -15.51
N ILE A 320 -8.72 -16.13 -16.08
CA ILE A 320 -9.93 -15.56 -15.47
C ILE A 320 -10.22 -16.20 -14.12
N ILE A 321 -10.17 -17.53 -14.00
CA ILE A 321 -10.40 -18.24 -12.73
C ILE A 321 -9.45 -17.75 -11.65
N ILE A 322 -8.16 -17.61 -11.96
CA ILE A 322 -7.15 -17.20 -10.99
C ILE A 322 -7.28 -15.73 -10.63
N ARG A 323 -7.64 -14.86 -11.58
CA ARG A 323 -7.98 -13.46 -11.29
C ARG A 323 -9.15 -13.37 -10.31
N MET A 324 -10.22 -14.14 -10.53
CA MET A 324 -11.38 -14.16 -9.63
C MET A 324 -11.02 -14.69 -8.25
N LEU A 325 -10.30 -15.81 -8.17
CA LEU A 325 -9.83 -16.37 -6.89
C LEU A 325 -8.97 -15.35 -6.11
N PHE A 326 -8.08 -14.65 -6.81
CA PHE A 326 -7.24 -13.63 -6.19
C PHE A 326 -8.06 -12.46 -5.64
N VAL A 327 -9.06 -11.99 -6.39
CA VAL A 327 -9.99 -10.94 -5.92
C VAL A 327 -10.75 -11.40 -4.67
N MET A 328 -11.29 -12.62 -4.69
CA MET A 328 -12.05 -13.18 -3.56
C MET A 328 -11.18 -13.36 -2.32
N VAL A 329 -9.98 -13.92 -2.47
CA VAL A 329 -9.03 -14.09 -1.35
C VAL A 329 -8.58 -12.75 -0.79
N GLY A 330 -8.38 -11.73 -1.64
CA GLY A 330 -7.97 -10.39 -1.20
C GLY A 330 -9.08 -9.58 -0.53
N ALA A 331 -10.34 -9.83 -0.87
CA ALA A 331 -11.51 -9.19 -0.26
C ALA A 331 -12.02 -9.94 0.98
N ALA A 332 -11.78 -11.25 1.09
CA ALA A 332 -12.25 -12.07 2.20
C ALA A 332 -11.88 -11.53 3.60
N PRO A 333 -10.64 -11.07 3.86
CA PRO A 333 -10.27 -10.48 5.15
C PRO A 333 -11.20 -9.34 5.60
N THR A 334 -11.71 -8.53 4.67
CA THR A 334 -12.65 -7.44 4.98
C THR A 334 -13.94 -7.96 5.63
N PHE A 335 -14.41 -9.14 5.23
CA PHE A 335 -15.64 -9.74 5.77
C PHE A 335 -15.37 -10.65 6.98
N LEU A 336 -14.14 -11.18 7.10
CA LEU A 336 -13.77 -12.11 8.17
C LEU A 336 -13.29 -11.41 9.43
N PHE A 337 -12.61 -10.26 9.31
CA PHE A 337 -12.12 -9.50 10.44
C PHE A 337 -13.15 -8.46 10.88
N GLY A 338 -13.63 -8.59 12.13
CA GLY A 338 -14.64 -7.69 12.69
C GLY A 338 -14.24 -6.22 12.64
N SER A 339 -12.96 -5.89 12.83
CA SER A 339 -12.46 -4.51 12.72
C SER A 339 -12.69 -3.92 11.32
N ALA A 340 -12.40 -4.70 10.28
CA ALA A 340 -12.52 -4.29 8.89
C ALA A 340 -13.98 -4.20 8.45
N PHE A 341 -14.78 -5.18 8.88
CA PHE A 341 -16.18 -5.25 8.56
C PHE A 341 -16.97 -4.13 9.24
N ASN A 342 -16.62 -3.80 10.48
CA ASN A 342 -17.24 -2.71 11.22
C ASN A 342 -17.05 -1.36 10.52
N PHE A 343 -15.92 -1.12 9.83
CA PHE A 343 -15.75 0.10 9.02
C PHE A 343 -16.76 0.26 7.91
N LEU A 344 -17.28 -0.84 7.36
CA LEU A 344 -18.31 -0.80 6.32
C LEU A 344 -19.73 -0.74 6.90
N LEU A 345 -19.86 -1.06 8.19
CA LEU A 345 -21.12 -1.02 8.92
C LEU A 345 -21.30 0.29 9.68
N THR A 346 -20.31 1.19 9.66
CA THR A 346 -20.32 2.41 10.47
C THR A 346 -21.53 3.26 10.09
N SER A 347 -22.54 3.13 10.94
CA SER A 347 -23.64 4.05 11.07
C SER A 347 -23.64 4.36 12.54
N GLN A 348 -23.33 5.62 12.88
CA GLN A 348 -23.41 6.28 14.19
C GLN A 348 -22.05 6.63 14.80
N GLY A 349 -21.62 7.86 14.53
CA GLY A 349 -21.66 8.92 15.54
C GLY A 349 -22.51 10.06 14.99
#